data_AF-A0A653YWD8-F1
#
_entry.id   AF-A0A653YWD8-F1
#
_cell.length_a   1.000
_cell.length_b   1.000
_cell.length_c   1.000
_cell.angle_alpha   90.00
_cell.angle_beta   90.00
_cell.angle_gamma   90.00
#
_symmetry.space_group_name_H-M   'P 1'
#
loop_
_entity.id
_entity.type
_entity.pdbx_description
1 polymer ?
#
loop_
_entity_poly.entity_id
_entity_poly.type
_entity_poly.pdbx_seq_one_letter_code
_entity_poly.pdbx_strand_id
1 'polypeptide(L)'
;MRMKHDPIASGKRKPVNLSIDTGVVAAARQAGINLSQVSEAAIRDAAKKERDRLWKEENREWAESVNRWVEQNGLPLERYRLF
;
A
#
# COMPACT_ATOMS: atom_id res chain seq x y z
N MET A 1 9.73 -16.51 1.40
CA MET A 1 8.95 -16.12 2.59
C MET A 1 8.93 -14.60 2.70
N ARG A 2 8.01 -13.93 2.00
CA ARG A 2 7.89 -12.45 2.03
C ARG A 2 6.91 -12.13 3.15
N MET A 3 7.43 -11.73 4.31
CA MET A 3 6.58 -11.26 5.41
C MET A 3 5.77 -10.07 4.89
N LYS A 4 4.44 -10.23 4.88
CA LYS A 4 3.48 -9.14 4.68
C LYS A 4 3.57 -8.19 5.89
N HIS A 5 4.64 -7.42 5.99
CA HIS A 5 4.67 -6.31 6.92
C HIS A 5 3.79 -5.21 6.34
N ASP A 6 2.70 -4.89 7.04
CA ASP A 6 2.05 -3.59 6.85
C ASP A 6 3.13 -2.55 7.19
N PRO A 7 3.58 -1.72 6.23
CA PRO A 7 4.56 -0.67 6.50
C PRO A 7 4.07 0.35 7.52
N ILE A 8 2.75 0.48 7.66
CA ILE A 8 2.13 1.45 8.54
C ILE A 8 1.99 0.78 9.89
N ALA A 9 3.05 0.90 10.68
CA ALA A 9 3.10 0.45 12.06
C ALA A 9 1.93 1.06 12.86
N SER A 10 1.29 0.24 13.70
CA SER A 10 0.31 0.73 14.65
C SER A 10 1.02 1.53 15.74
N GLY A 11 0.45 2.66 16.16
CA GLY A 11 1.00 3.54 17.16
C GLY A 11 -0.07 4.35 17.88
N LYS A 12 0.33 5.18 18.85
CA LYS A 12 -0.60 6.09 19.53
C LYS A 12 -1.19 7.07 18.51
N ARG A 13 -2.51 7.22 18.52
CA ARG A 13 -3.20 8.20 17.67
C ARG A 13 -2.76 9.61 18.05
N LYS A 14 -2.37 10.38 17.04
CA LYS A 14 -2.09 11.81 17.18
C LYS A 14 -3.27 12.59 16.58
N PRO A 15 -3.90 13.53 17.32
CA PRO A 15 -4.90 14.40 16.73
C PRO A 15 -4.27 15.28 15.66
N VAL A 16 -4.94 15.40 14.53
CA VAL A 16 -4.53 16.22 13.39
C VAL A 16 -5.69 17.10 12.97
N ASN A 17 -5.40 18.33 12.54
CA ASN A 17 -6.40 19.23 11.98
C ASN A 17 -6.52 18.98 10.47
N LEU A 18 -7.75 18.71 10.01
CA LEU A 18 -8.07 18.42 8.62
C LEU A 18 -9.25 19.30 8.20
N SER A 19 -9.19 19.83 6.98
CA SER A 19 -10.32 20.52 6.37
C SER A 19 -11.10 19.51 5.52
N ILE A 20 -12.37 19.30 5.87
CA ILE A 20 -13.29 18.42 5.17
C ILE A 20 -14.53 19.24 4.81
N ASP A 21 -15.10 18.99 3.63
CA ASP A 21 -16.34 19.62 3.19
C ASP A 21 -17.44 19.49 4.25
N THR A 22 -18.14 20.60 4.51
CA THR A 22 -19.15 20.68 5.58
C THR A 22 -20.35 19.77 5.31
N GLY A 23 -20.73 19.60 4.04
CA GLY A 23 -21.78 18.66 3.62
C GLY A 23 -21.40 17.22 3.88
N VAL A 24 -20.14 16.83 3.62
CA VAL A 24 -19.62 15.50 3.94
C VAL A 24 -19.64 15.24 5.44
N VAL A 25 -19.20 16.21 6.25
CA VAL A 25 -19.24 16.09 7.73
C VAL A 25 -20.68 15.95 8.22
N ALA A 26 -21.61 16.75 7.70
CA ALA A 26 -23.01 16.69 8.06
C ALA A 26 -23.64 15.32 7.71
N ALA A 27 -23.43 14.84 6.49
CA ALA A 27 -23.93 13.54 6.04
C ALA A 27 -23.38 12.39 6.90
N ALA A 28 -22.07 12.39 7.19
CA ALA A 28 -21.45 11.38 8.04
C ALA A 28 -22.05 11.38 9.46
N ARG A 29 -22.27 12.55 10.05
CA ARG A 29 -22.89 12.67 11.39
C ARG A 29 -24.33 12.18 11.39
N GLN A 30 -25.13 12.54 10.40
CA GLN A 30 -26.52 12.07 10.26
C GLN A 30 -26.60 10.55 10.11
N ALA A 31 -25.64 9.96 9.41
CA ALA A 31 -25.53 8.51 9.25
C ALA A 31 -24.89 7.79 10.44
N GLY A 32 -24.49 8.49 11.52
CA GLY A 32 -23.83 7.88 12.68
C GLY A 32 -22.43 7.34 12.39
N ILE A 33 -21.76 7.82 11.33
CA ILE A 33 -20.45 7.34 10.90
C ILE A 33 -19.35 7.95 11.78
N ASN A 34 -18.41 7.11 12.23
CA ASN A 34 -17.21 7.57 12.92
C ASN A 34 -16.19 8.14 11.93
N LEU A 35 -16.15 9.48 11.82
CA LEU A 35 -15.25 10.17 10.90
C LEU A 35 -13.77 9.81 11.11
N SER A 36 -13.32 9.69 12.36
CA SER A 36 -11.91 9.37 12.64
C SER A 36 -11.54 7.99 12.12
N GLN A 37 -12.38 6.98 12.37
CA GLN A 37 -12.12 5.61 11.94
C GLN A 37 -12.11 5.49 10.41
N VAL A 38 -13.10 6.10 9.74
CA VAL A 38 -13.18 6.06 8.27
C VAL A 38 -12.02 6.82 7.63
N SER A 39 -11.68 8.00 8.16
CA SER A 39 -10.56 8.80 7.65
C SER A 39 -9.24 8.06 7.85
N GLU A 40 -9.02 7.42 9.01
CA GLU A 40 -7.82 6.64 9.28
C GLU A 40 -7.66 5.47 8.29
N ALA A 41 -8.74 4.73 8.01
CA ALA A 41 -8.74 3.64 7.04
C ALA A 41 -8.45 4.14 5.61
N ALA A 42 -9.12 5.21 5.19
CA ALA A 42 -8.94 5.79 3.86
C ALA A 42 -7.51 6.32 3.65
N ILE A 43 -6.94 7.01 4.65
CA ILE A 43 -5.56 7.51 4.60
C ILE A 43 -4.57 6.34 4.57
N ARG A 44 -4.79 5.29 5.38
CA ARG A 44 -3.94 4.09 5.38
C ARG A 44 -3.90 3.44 4.00
N ASP A 45 -5.05 3.28 3.36
CA ASP A 45 -5.13 2.67 2.02
C ASP A 45 -4.49 3.54 0.94
N ALA A 46 -4.71 4.86 0.98
CA ALA A 46 -4.08 5.80 0.07
C ALA A 46 -2.54 5.77 0.21
N ALA A 47 -2.03 5.78 1.45
CA ALA A 47 -0.60 5.73 1.73
C ALA A 47 0.04 4.41 1.26
N LYS A 48 -0.65 3.27 1.43
CA LYS A 48 -0.19 1.98 0.92
C LYS A 48 -0.06 1.99 -0.61
N LYS A 49 -1.11 2.46 -1.30
CA LYS A 49 -1.12 2.55 -2.78
C LYS A 49 0.02 3.43 -3.29
N GLU A 50 0.23 4.58 -2.65
CA GLU A 50 1.26 5.51 -3.08
C GLU A 50 2.67 4.95 -2.85
N ARG A 51 2.91 4.33 -1.69
CA ARG A 51 4.18 3.63 -1.44
C ARG A 51 4.42 2.50 -2.44
N ASP A 52 3.39 1.72 -2.76
CA ASP A 52 3.51 0.63 -3.74
C ASP A 52 3.80 1.18 -5.15
N ARG A 53 3.26 2.37 -5.49
CA ARG A 53 3.59 3.10 -6.72
C ARG A 53 5.07 3.50 -6.74
N LEU A 54 5.54 4.18 -5.70
CA LEU A 54 6.94 4.61 -5.56
C LEU A 54 7.90 3.41 -5.60
N TRP A 55 7.56 2.32 -4.90
CA TRP A 55 8.38 1.11 -4.93
C TRP A 55 8.53 0.54 -6.34
N LYS A 56 7.46 0.52 -7.13
CA LYS A 56 7.52 0.07 -8.53
C LYS A 56 8.39 0.98 -9.38
N GLU A 57 8.32 2.29 -9.17
CA GLU A 57 9.14 3.28 -9.89
C GLU A 57 10.63 3.09 -9.55
N GLU A 58 10.97 3.01 -8.26
CA GLU A 58 12.33 2.81 -7.78
C GLU A 58 12.93 1.47 -8.20
N ASN A 59 12.13 0.41 -8.26
CA ASN A 59 12.60 -0.94 -8.55
C ASN A 59 12.46 -1.33 -10.03
N ARG A 60 12.05 -0.39 -10.90
CA ARG A 60 11.82 -0.67 -12.32
C ARG A 60 13.08 -1.20 -13.00
N GLU A 61 14.20 -0.52 -12.85
CA GLU A 61 15.48 -0.91 -13.48
C GLU A 61 15.99 -2.26 -12.95
N TRP A 62 15.85 -2.48 -11.65
CA TRP A 62 16.19 -3.77 -11.03
C TRP A 62 15.31 -4.89 -11.59
N ALA A 63 14.00 -4.68 -11.66
CA ALA A 63 13.06 -5.67 -12.19
C ALA A 63 13.34 -5.99 -13.66
N GLU A 64 13.61 -4.97 -14.49
CA GLU A 64 14.01 -5.16 -15.88
C GLU A 64 15.34 -5.92 -16.01
N SER A 65 16.32 -5.61 -15.16
CA SER A 65 17.61 -6.33 -15.13
C SER A 65 17.43 -7.80 -14.80
N VAL A 66 16.60 -8.11 -13.79
CA VAL A 66 16.28 -9.49 -13.41
C VAL A 66 15.50 -10.20 -14.51
N ASN A 67 14.52 -9.53 -15.14
CA ASN A 67 13.77 -10.11 -16.25
C ASN A 67 14.68 -10.47 -17.43
N ARG A 68 15.57 -9.56 -17.84
CA ARG A 68 16.57 -9.83 -18.89
C ARG A 68 17.48 -11.00 -18.54
N TRP A 69 17.91 -11.09 -17.28
CA TRP A 69 18.72 -12.21 -16.82
C TRP A 69 17.96 -13.53 -16.94
N VAL A 70 16.69 -13.58 -16.55
CA VAL A 70 15.84 -14.78 -16.67
C VAL A 70 15.60 -15.16 -18.13
N GLU A 71 15.35 -14.19 -19.02
CA GLU A 71 15.21 -14.44 -20.46
C GLU A 71 16.46 -15.09 -21.05
N GLN A 72 17.65 -14.68 -20.60
CA GLN A 72 18.92 -15.21 -21.09
C GLN A 72 19.31 -16.55 -20.47
N ASN A 73 19.00 -16.77 -19.19
CA ASN A 73 19.52 -17.90 -18.41
C ASN A 73 18.45 -18.95 -18.06
N GLY A 74 17.19 -18.71 -18.42
CA GLY A 74 16.05 -19.50 -17.96
C GLY A 74 15.68 -19.21 -16.51
N LEU A 75 14.65 -19.90 -16.02
CA LEU A 75 14.20 -19.71 -14.64
C LEU A 75 15.21 -20.35 -13.67
N PRO A 76 15.72 -19.61 -12.67
CA PRO A 76 16.48 -20.20 -11.59
C PRO A 76 15.70 -21.35 -10.98
N LEU A 77 16.35 -22.51 -10.82
CA LEU A 77 15.79 -23.69 -10.17
C LEU A 77 14.61 -24.34 -10.91
N GLU A 78 14.37 -24.01 -12.18
CA GLU A 78 13.32 -24.66 -13.00
C GLU A 78 13.41 -26.19 -12.95
N ARG A 79 14.64 -26.72 -12.96
CA ARG A 79 14.95 -28.16 -12.86
C ARG A 79 14.47 -28.84 -11.56
N TYR A 80 14.03 -28.09 -10.57
CA TYR A 80 13.55 -28.58 -9.28
C TYR A 80 12.06 -28.29 -9.05
N ARG A 81 11.36 -27.76 -10.05
CA ARG A 81 9.94 -27.46 -9.94
C ARG A 81 9.12 -28.76 -9.90
N LEU A 82 8.53 -29.05 -8.73
CA LEU A 82 7.57 -30.14 -8.57
C LEU A 82 6.19 -29.63 -8.99
N PHE A 83 5.78 -29.99 -10.22
CA PHE A 83 4.46 -29.80 -10.87
C PHE A 83 3.87 -28.37 -10.78
#